data_AF-E5Y9P6-F1
#
_entry.id   AF-E5Y9P6-F1
#
_cell.length_a   1.000
_cell.length_b   1.000
_cell.length_c   1.000
_cell.angle_alpha   90.00
_cell.angle_beta   90.00
_cell.angle_gamma   90.00
#
_symmetry.space_group_name_H-M   'P 1'
#
loop_
_entity.id
_entity.type
_entity.pdbx_description
1 polymer ?
#
loop_
_entity_poly.entity_id
_entity_poly.type
_entity_poly.pdbx_seq_one_letter_code
_entity_poly.pdbx_strand_id
1 'polypeptide(L)'
;MLILSTCNRVEILAVGKGNIVGREIDAWARARGHSTSELAPYVYVHKDEVAITHLFTVASSLDSMVLGEPQILGQLKEAYRNATQARTTRIINRLLHKSFSVAKRVSTETDIAASAVIH
;
A
#
# COMPACT_ATOMS: atom_id res chain seq x y z
N MET A 1 7.58 -8.21 3.15
CA MET A 1 6.72 -7.19 3.78
C MET A 1 7.16 -5.82 3.30
N LEU A 2 6.21 -4.95 3.02
CA LEU A 2 6.41 -3.55 2.67
C LEU A 2 5.47 -2.72 3.56
N ILE A 3 5.95 -1.58 4.04
CA ILE A 3 5.13 -0.61 4.77
C ILE A 3 5.04 0.65 3.91
N LEU A 4 3.82 1.06 3.59
CA LEU A 4 3.52 2.33 2.96
C LEU A 4 2.96 3.26 4.04
N SER A 5 3.65 4.35 4.31
CA SER A 5 3.16 5.40 5.21
C SER A 5 3.00 6.68 4.40
N THR A 6 1.78 7.23 4.44
CA THR A 6 1.47 8.54 3.88
C THR A 6 0.88 9.43 4.98
N CYS A 7 0.45 10.64 4.65
CA CYS A 7 -0.24 11.53 5.58
C CYS A 7 -1.58 10.94 6.05
N ASN A 8 -2.24 10.14 5.20
CA ASN A 8 -3.63 9.73 5.37
C ASN A 8 -3.80 8.24 5.65
N ARG A 9 -2.75 7.43 5.46
CA ARG A 9 -2.82 5.98 5.65
C ARG A 9 -1.47 5.37 6.03
N VAL A 10 -1.54 4.28 6.77
CA VAL A 10 -0.43 3.34 6.98
C VAL A 10 -0.91 1.97 6.52
N GLU A 11 -0.23 1.39 5.55
CA GLU A 11 -0.56 0.08 4.99
C GLU A 11 0.62 -0.88 5.11
N ILE A 12 0.35 -2.11 5.54
CA ILE A 12 1.34 -3.19 5.62
C ILE A 12 0.98 -4.25 4.58
N LEU A 13 1.81 -4.36 3.55
CA LEU A 13 1.69 -5.41 2.54
C LEU A 13 2.58 -6.60 2.94
N ALA A 14 1.97 -7.73 3.24
CA ALA A 14 2.66 -8.94 3.67
C ALA A 14 2.19 -10.19 2.91
N VAL A 15 3.12 -11.12 2.67
CA VAL A 15 2.85 -12.43 2.08
C VAL A 15 3.60 -13.48 2.89
N GLY A 16 2.97 -14.62 3.16
CA GLY A 16 3.48 -15.65 4.05
C GLY A 16 2.48 -16.79 4.24
N LYS A 17 2.71 -17.63 5.25
CA LYS A 17 1.82 -18.74 5.63
C LYS A 17 1.29 -18.55 7.05
N GLY A 18 0.12 -19.11 7.36
CA GLY A 18 -0.51 -19.04 8.69
C GLY A 18 -1.17 -17.69 8.97
N ASN A 19 -1.36 -17.36 10.25
CA ASN A 19 -2.00 -16.11 10.67
C ASN A 19 -1.06 -14.90 10.53
N ILE A 20 -0.83 -14.45 9.29
CA ILE A 20 -0.03 -13.23 9.03
C ILE A 20 -0.69 -12.02 9.66
N VAL A 21 -1.99 -11.81 9.42
CA VAL A 21 -2.74 -10.65 9.89
C VAL A 21 -2.56 -10.44 11.40
N GLY A 22 -2.80 -11.48 12.20
CA GLY A 22 -2.62 -11.38 13.65
C GLY A 22 -1.18 -11.05 14.04
N ARG A 23 -0.18 -11.66 13.39
CA ARG A 23 1.24 -11.37 13.66
C ARG A 23 1.64 -9.95 13.32
N GLU A 24 1.15 -9.40 12.20
CA GLU A 24 1.50 -8.04 11.79
C GLU A 24 0.80 -6.99 12.66
N ILE A 25 -0.47 -7.19 13.04
CA ILE A 25 -1.18 -6.28 13.95
C ILE A 25 -0.50 -6.29 15.32
N ASP A 26 -0.14 -7.46 15.83
CA ASP A 26 0.58 -7.62 17.10
C ASP A 26 1.98 -6.98 17.07
N ALA A 27 2.73 -7.17 15.99
CA ALA A 27 4.02 -6.51 15.79
C ALA A 27 3.87 -4.98 15.71
N TRP A 28 2.86 -4.48 15.00
CA TRP A 28 2.62 -3.05 14.86
C TRP A 28 2.19 -2.42 16.18
N ALA A 29 1.25 -3.03 16.90
CA ALA A 29 0.80 -2.55 18.20
C ALA A 29 1.98 -2.45 19.19
N ARG A 30 2.80 -3.51 19.30
CA ARG A 30 4.01 -3.50 20.13
C ARG A 30 5.00 -2.41 19.74
N ALA A 31 5.24 -2.23 18.45
CA ALA A 31 6.15 -1.18 17.95
C ALA A 31 5.68 0.24 18.30
N ARG A 32 4.40 0.41 18.63
CA ARG A 32 3.79 1.68 19.03
C ARG A 32 3.46 1.76 20.52
N GLY A 33 3.78 0.74 21.31
CA GLY A 33 3.49 0.71 22.74
C GLY A 33 2.00 0.51 23.07
N HIS A 34 1.24 -0.09 22.15
CA HIS A 34 -0.19 -0.38 22.32
C HIS A 34 -0.46 -1.90 22.34
N SER A 35 -1.64 -2.27 22.81
CA SER A 35 -2.20 -3.61 22.68
C SER A 35 -2.85 -3.84 21.32
N THR A 36 -2.93 -5.10 20.93
CA THR A 36 -3.64 -5.54 19.71
C THR A 36 -5.11 -5.12 19.75
N SER A 37 -5.74 -5.18 20.92
CA SER A 37 -7.15 -4.78 21.13
C SER A 37 -7.40 -3.29 20.92
N GLU A 38 -6.44 -2.42 21.22
CA GLU A 38 -6.57 -0.99 20.97
C GLU A 38 -6.48 -0.67 19.48
N LEU A 39 -5.65 -1.40 18.74
CA LEU A 39 -5.43 -1.16 17.32
C LEU A 39 -6.49 -1.83 16.43
N ALA A 40 -6.96 -3.01 16.80
CA ALA A 40 -7.84 -3.86 15.98
C ALA A 40 -9.11 -3.15 15.42
N PRO A 41 -9.82 -2.27 16.16
CA PRO A 41 -10.99 -1.57 15.63
C PRO A 41 -10.69 -0.62 14.47
N TYR A 42 -9.44 -0.19 14.33
CA TYR A 42 -8.99 0.77 13.32
C TYR A 42 -8.27 0.09 12.14
N VAL A 43 -8.15 -1.24 12.15
CA VAL A 43 -7.43 -2.00 11.13
C VAL A 43 -8.39 -2.55 10.09
N TYR A 44 -8.12 -2.21 8.83
CA TYR A 44 -8.78 -2.81 7.67
C TYR A 44 -7.91 -3.94 7.11
N VAL A 45 -8.53 -5.08 6.81
CA VAL A 45 -7.83 -6.27 6.33
C VAL A 45 -8.35 -6.66 4.96
N HIS A 46 -7.49 -6.56 3.96
CA HIS A 46 -7.71 -7.10 2.62
C HIS A 46 -6.88 -8.36 2.43
N LYS A 47 -7.44 -9.37 1.78
CA LYS A 47 -6.77 -10.65 1.50
C LYS A 47 -6.86 -10.99 0.02
N ASP A 48 -5.87 -11.74 -0.45
CA ASP A 48 -5.83 -12.32 -1.79
C ASP A 48 -6.16 -11.29 -2.90
N GLU A 49 -7.15 -11.58 -3.75
CA GLU A 49 -7.55 -10.70 -4.85
C GLU A 49 -8.01 -9.31 -4.38
N VAL A 50 -8.68 -9.22 -3.23
CA VAL A 50 -9.12 -7.93 -2.67
C VAL A 50 -7.92 -7.07 -2.30
N ALA A 51 -6.85 -7.67 -1.75
CA ALA A 51 -5.62 -6.95 -1.43
C ALA A 51 -4.88 -6.49 -2.70
N ILE A 52 -4.91 -7.30 -3.75
CA ILE A 52 -4.31 -6.96 -5.05
C ILE A 52 -5.05 -5.78 -5.68
N THR A 53 -6.37 -5.83 -5.72
CA THR A 53 -7.21 -4.75 -6.24
C THR A 53 -6.99 -3.46 -5.45
N HIS A 54 -6.99 -3.53 -4.12
CA HIS A 54 -6.69 -2.39 -3.26
C HIS A 54 -5.34 -1.76 -3.58
N LEU A 55 -4.28 -2.58 -3.69
CA LEU A 55 -2.95 -2.10 -4.06
C LEU A 55 -2.93 -1.38 -5.40
N PHE A 56 -3.67 -1.87 -6.40
CA PHE A 56 -3.75 -1.21 -7.71
C PHE A 56 -4.50 0.12 -7.64
N THR A 57 -5.59 0.18 -6.89
CA THR A 57 -6.33 1.42 -6.62
C THR A 57 -5.46 2.46 -5.91
N VAL A 58 -4.74 2.07 -4.86
CA VAL A 58 -3.79 2.93 -4.14
C VAL A 58 -2.65 3.40 -5.06
N ALA A 59 -2.01 2.47 -5.79
CA ALA A 59 -0.91 2.81 -6.69
C ALA A 59 -1.34 3.76 -7.83
N SER A 60 -2.60 3.67 -8.25
CA SER A 60 -3.18 4.50 -9.31
C SER A 60 -3.75 5.83 -8.79
N SER A 61 -3.56 6.16 -7.50
CA SER A 61 -4.08 7.36 -6.85
C SER A 61 -5.62 7.53 -6.93
N LEU A 62 -6.36 6.43 -7.11
CA LEU A 62 -7.84 6.45 -7.18
C LEU A 62 -8.48 6.61 -5.78
N ASP A 63 -7.72 6.32 -4.73
CA ASP A 63 -8.12 6.44 -3.32
C ASP A 63 -7.38 7.61 -2.62
N SER A 64 -7.01 8.64 -3.40
CA SER A 64 -6.35 9.85 -2.91
C SER A 64 -7.36 10.96 -2.68
N MET A 65 -7.17 11.74 -1.61
CA MET A 65 -7.96 12.93 -1.30
C MET A 65 -7.83 14.00 -2.41
N VAL A 66 -6.70 14.00 -3.11
CA VAL A 66 -6.49 14.72 -4.37
C VAL A 66 -6.37 13.67 -5.48
N LEU A 67 -7.43 13.52 -6.27
CA LEU A 67 -7.46 12.62 -7.42
C LEU A 67 -6.37 13.03 -8.42
N GLY A 68 -5.55 12.08 -8.86
CA GLY A 68 -4.54 12.30 -9.91
C GLY A 68 -3.15 12.73 -9.43
N GLU A 69 -2.94 13.00 -8.14
CA GLU A 69 -1.63 13.40 -7.65
C GLU A 69 -0.66 12.19 -7.57
N PRO A 70 0.50 12.22 -8.25
CA PRO A 70 1.38 11.05 -8.39
C PRO A 70 2.19 10.74 -7.11
N GLN A 71 1.93 11.44 -6.00
CA GLN A 71 2.70 11.32 -4.77
C GLN A 71 2.60 9.93 -4.14
N ILE A 72 1.43 9.29 -4.16
CA ILE A 72 1.26 7.93 -3.61
C ILE A 72 2.09 6.92 -4.40
N LEU A 73 2.11 7.00 -5.74
CA LEU A 73 2.93 6.13 -6.57
C LEU A 73 4.43 6.33 -6.28
N GLY A 74 4.86 7.57 -6.08
CA GLY A 74 6.22 7.90 -5.65
C GLY A 74 6.59 7.28 -4.31
N GLN A 75 5.73 7.45 -3.30
CA GLN A 75 5.89 6.87 -1.95
C GLN A 75 5.91 5.34 -1.98
N LEU A 76 5.07 4.71 -2.80
CA LEU A 76 5.07 3.26 -2.97
C LEU A 76 6.37 2.74 -3.60
N LYS A 77 6.92 3.46 -4.59
CA LYS A 77 8.24 3.13 -5.17
C LYS A 77 9.37 3.29 -4.15
N GLU A 78 9.30 4.29 -3.28
CA GLU A 78 10.26 4.47 -2.19
C GLU A 78 10.16 3.36 -1.14
N ALA A 79 8.95 3.06 -0.68
CA ALA A 79 8.69 1.93 0.22
C ALA A 79 9.20 0.61 -0.37
N TYR A 80 9.02 0.41 -1.68
CA TYR A 80 9.54 -0.74 -2.41
C TYR A 80 11.08 -0.80 -2.41
N ARG A 81 11.75 0.33 -2.65
CA ARG A 81 13.21 0.42 -2.60
C ARG A 81 13.74 0.06 -1.21
N ASN A 82 13.12 0.59 -0.16
CA ASN A 82 13.52 0.33 1.23
C ASN A 82 13.32 -1.15 1.59
N ALA A 83 12.17 -1.72 1.24
CA ALA A 83 11.89 -3.13 1.50
C ALA A 83 12.81 -4.08 0.70
N THR A 84 13.23 -3.67 -0.51
CA THR A 84 14.20 -4.45 -1.31
C THR A 84 15.59 -4.43 -0.68
N GLN A 85 16.04 -3.29 -0.17
CA GLN A 85 17.30 -3.20 0.59
C GLN A 85 17.26 -4.06 1.86
N ALA A 86 16.11 -4.09 2.54
CA ALA A 86 15.85 -4.97 3.69
C ALA A 86 15.65 -6.46 3.32
N ARG A 87 15.69 -6.82 2.03
CA ARG A 87 15.48 -8.17 1.49
C ARG A 87 14.12 -8.81 1.85
N THR A 88 13.12 -7.99 2.15
CA THR A 88 11.78 -8.45 2.54
C THR A 88 10.79 -8.53 1.37
N THR A 89 11.20 -8.18 0.15
CA THR A 89 10.29 -8.04 -1.01
C THR A 89 10.22 -9.24 -1.95
N ARG A 90 11.04 -10.28 -1.75
CA ARG A 90 11.29 -11.32 -2.78
C ARG A 90 10.02 -11.96 -3.35
N ILE A 91 8.97 -12.11 -2.54
CA ILE A 91 7.67 -12.67 -2.94
C ILE A 91 6.73 -11.61 -3.56
N ILE A 92 6.79 -10.36 -3.10
CA ILE A 92 5.91 -9.27 -3.53
C ILE A 92 6.43 -8.46 -4.72
N ASN A 93 7.68 -8.68 -5.16
CA ASN A 93 8.30 -7.97 -6.28
C ASN A 93 7.39 -7.93 -7.52
N ARG A 94 6.95 -9.09 -8.02
CA ARG A 94 6.15 -9.15 -9.24
C ARG A 94 4.84 -8.37 -9.10
N LEU A 95 4.21 -8.44 -7.93
CA LEU A 95 2.97 -7.72 -7.64
C LEU A 95 3.19 -6.20 -7.65
N LEU A 96 4.28 -5.71 -7.04
CA LEU A 96 4.62 -4.28 -7.03
C LEU A 96 5.01 -3.76 -8.43
N HIS A 97 5.78 -4.52 -9.20
CA HIS A 97 6.06 -4.15 -10.60
C HIS A 97 4.77 -4.07 -11.42
N LYS A 98 3.84 -5.00 -11.21
CA LYS A 98 2.53 -4.97 -11.87
C LYS A 98 1.71 -3.75 -11.42
N SER A 99 1.69 -3.40 -10.14
CA SER A 99 0.96 -2.22 -9.66
C SER A 99 1.52 -0.93 -10.26
N PHE A 100 2.84 -0.80 -10.41
CA PHE A 100 3.46 0.34 -11.09
C PHE A 100 3.06 0.44 -12.57
N SER A 101 3.01 -0.70 -13.26
CA SER A 101 2.56 -0.75 -14.66
C SER A 101 1.09 -0.38 -14.80
N VAL A 102 0.22 -0.89 -13.91
CA VAL A 102 -1.21 -0.55 -13.90
C VAL A 102 -1.41 0.94 -13.61
N ALA A 103 -0.75 1.48 -12.58
CA ALA A 103 -0.81 2.89 -12.25
C ALA A 103 -0.40 3.78 -13.42
N LYS A 104 0.69 3.42 -14.12
CA LYS A 104 1.11 4.14 -15.32
C LYS A 104 0.04 4.10 -16.41
N ARG A 105 -0.52 2.91 -16.71
CA ARG A 105 -1.60 2.78 -17.70
C ARG A 105 -2.82 3.62 -17.35
N VAL A 106 -3.28 3.58 -16.09
CA VAL A 106 -4.41 4.41 -15.64
C VAL A 106 -4.10 5.88 -15.86
N SER A 107 -2.91 6.36 -15.46
CA SER A 107 -2.54 7.77 -15.66
C SER A 107 -2.43 8.20 -17.13
N THR A 108 -2.16 7.27 -18.06
CA THR A 108 -1.99 7.57 -19.49
C THR A 108 -3.24 7.32 -20.33
N GLU A 109 -4.06 6.35 -19.93
CA GLU A 109 -5.25 5.91 -20.67
C GLU A 109 -6.54 6.56 -20.12
N THR A 110 -6.45 7.34 -19.04
CA THR A 110 -7.58 8.05 -18.44
C THR A 110 -7.23 9.49 -18.11
N ASP A 111 -8.23 10.38 -18.12
CA ASP A 111 -8.09 11.79 -17.76
C ASP A 111 -7.93 12.03 -16.26
N ILE A 112 -7.71 10.97 -15.47
CA ILE A 112 -7.53 11.07 -14.01
C ILE A 112 -6.27 11.86 -13.67
N ALA A 113 -5.22 11.78 -14.51
CA ALA A 113 -4.05 12.65 -14.39
C ALA A 113 -4.28 14.07 -14.90
N ALA A 114 -5.23 14.27 -15.83
CA ALA A 114 -5.60 15.59 -16.36
C ALA A 114 -6.56 16.35 -15.42
N SER A 115 -7.25 15.64 -14.52
CA SER A 115 -8.21 16.20 -13.55
C SER A 115 -7.58 16.60 -12.22
N ALA A 116 -6.25 16.66 -12.11
CA ALA A 116 -5.55 17.30 -10.99
C ALA A 116 -5.71 18.83 -11.07
N VAL A 117 -6.96 19.30 -11.06
CA VAL A 117 -7.31 20.71 -10.96
C VAL A 117 -7.42 21.01 -9.48
N ILE A 118 -6.39 21.69 -8.98
CA ILE A 118 -6.41 22.38 -7.70
C ILE A 118 -7.56 23.39 -7.78
N HIS A 119 -8.58 23.24 -6.93
CA HIS A 119 -9.59 24.27 -6.74
C HIS A 119 -9.41 24.98 -5.41
#